data_AF-A0A7K2YKW4-F1
#
_entry.id   AF-A0A7K2YKW4-F1
#
_cell.length_a   1.000
_cell.length_b   1.000
_cell.length_c   1.000
_cell.angle_alpha   90.00
_cell.angle_beta   90.00
_cell.angle_gamma   90.00
#
_symmetry.space_group_name_H-M   'P 1'
#
loop_
_entity.id
_entity.type
_entity.pdbx_description
1 polymer ?
#
loop_
_entity_poly.entity_id
_entity_poly.type
_entity_poly.pdbx_seq_one_letter_code
_entity_poly.pdbx_strand_id
1 'polypeptide(L)'
;MSSRLMSYSLRMPGSRAAGARFAGVRLSGTRLPWGSLLALAAVAVYVAVFAWAMEYRPYDIWGALIVFPLLLTISIPLLSRFSRDEPPWVRRLVIGALVAKLLACFARYWMSFILYEGRADAATYDLVGRAIAPQFRNGDFTVDIGRKVIGTGFIMIVTGIVYAIVGQSLLAGYLVYSWLGFWGLYLFWRAFNVAYPDGDRRRYGKLLFFLPSLLFWPSGIGKDTWMMFTLGLSAYGVALLLVRRRGAFVFLILGAVGTTMVRPHVTVLLLCGLCVGYLLRNRPQQASALGPLRAALGILVLGVGCVLALQQVGSFFGTPGIGAAQANQVIAKTQTQTAQGGSAQAVDDSAALSISPAALPQSLVTVLFRPFPFEAHNIQALVASLEGVVLMGLFVVALPRLKRIPGLLIRRPYVAFVIVYTLVFALAFANIRNFGILTRERVQVFPFVLVLLAVSKPDRTESEKGGSAERRRRRVAGRRTASVAAGSEVEPADQ
;
A
#
# COMPACT_ATOMS: atom_id res chain seq x y z
N MET A 1 -40.44 13.44 -73.24
CA MET A 1 -40.33 14.10 -74.57
C MET A 1 -39.43 15.31 -74.41
N SER A 2 -38.19 15.21 -74.90
CA SER A 2 -37.67 16.06 -75.99
C SER A 2 -37.41 17.50 -75.54
N SER A 3 -36.20 17.81 -75.04
CA SER A 3 -35.08 18.33 -75.83
C SER A 3 -35.41 19.58 -76.65
N ARG A 4 -34.72 20.68 -76.36
CA ARG A 4 -34.16 21.57 -77.40
C ARG A 4 -32.85 22.16 -76.90
N LEU A 5 -31.79 21.59 -77.47
CA LEU A 5 -30.43 22.07 -77.48
C LEU A 5 -30.33 23.35 -78.32
N MET A 6 -29.46 24.27 -77.91
CA MET A 6 -28.78 25.14 -78.87
C MET A 6 -27.34 25.34 -78.40
N SER A 7 -26.46 24.54 -78.99
CA SER A 7 -25.01 24.61 -78.94
C SER A 7 -24.50 25.44 -80.12
N TYR A 8 -23.48 26.28 -79.89
CA TYR A 8 -22.19 26.35 -80.62
C TYR A 8 -21.59 27.76 -80.56
N SER A 9 -20.40 27.92 -79.98
CA SER A 9 -19.16 27.83 -80.77
C SER A 9 -17.92 27.95 -79.86
N LEU A 10 -17.00 27.01 -80.06
CA LEU A 10 -15.65 27.01 -79.48
C LEU A 10 -14.75 27.99 -80.23
N ARG A 11 -13.91 28.73 -79.48
CA ARG A 11 -12.53 29.05 -79.87
C ARG A 11 -11.66 29.19 -78.62
N MET A 12 -10.69 28.29 -78.49
CA MET A 12 -9.50 28.36 -77.63
C MET A 12 -8.29 28.62 -78.55
N PRO A 13 -7.05 28.83 -78.07
CA PRO A 13 -6.56 29.51 -76.86
C PRO A 13 -5.37 30.46 -77.18
N GLY A 14 -4.89 31.27 -76.22
CA GLY A 14 -3.64 32.02 -76.43
C GLY A 14 -3.21 32.97 -75.30
N SER A 15 -2.66 32.40 -74.24
CA SER A 15 -1.64 32.95 -73.31
C SER A 15 -1.68 34.42 -72.87
N ARG A 16 -1.86 34.64 -71.56
CA ARG A 16 -0.87 35.33 -70.69
C ARG A 16 -1.24 35.13 -69.22
N ALA A 17 -0.24 34.69 -68.47
CA ALA A 17 -0.32 34.16 -67.11
C ALA A 17 -0.77 35.20 -66.09
N ALA A 18 -1.80 34.86 -65.31
CA ALA A 18 -2.16 35.57 -64.09
C ALA A 18 -1.30 35.06 -62.93
N GLY A 19 -0.58 35.97 -62.27
CA GLY A 19 0.33 35.67 -61.17
C GLY A 19 -0.36 34.96 -60.02
N ALA A 20 0.01 33.70 -59.80
CA ALA A 20 -0.30 32.97 -58.58
C ALA A 20 0.52 33.58 -57.43
N ARG A 21 -0.16 34.33 -56.55
CA ARG A 21 0.39 34.71 -55.24
C ARG A 21 0.53 33.44 -54.41
N PHE A 22 1.75 32.90 -54.35
CA PHE A 22 2.13 31.93 -53.32
C PHE A 22 1.96 32.60 -51.95
N ALA A 23 0.91 32.21 -51.24
CA ALA A 23 0.77 32.49 -49.83
C ALA A 23 1.90 31.76 -49.11
N GLY A 24 2.96 32.51 -48.76
CA GLY A 24 4.05 32.00 -47.96
C GLY A 24 3.49 31.43 -46.66
N VAL A 25 3.67 30.12 -46.47
CA VAL A 25 3.59 29.49 -45.17
C VAL A 25 4.66 30.17 -44.32
N ARG A 26 4.27 31.15 -43.50
CA ARG A 26 5.12 31.64 -42.43
C ARG A 26 5.34 30.44 -41.52
N LEU A 27 6.53 29.83 -41.60
CA LEU A 27 7.07 29.02 -40.53
C LEU A 27 7.20 29.94 -39.33
N SER A 28 6.14 30.04 -38.54
CA SER A 28 6.24 30.60 -37.20
C SER A 28 7.25 29.70 -36.48
N GLY A 29 8.42 30.26 -36.20
CA GLY A 29 9.40 29.61 -35.34
C GLY A 29 8.73 29.38 -33.99
N THR A 30 8.16 28.19 -33.81
CA THR A 30 7.69 27.69 -32.54
C THR A 30 8.93 27.57 -31.69
N ARG A 31 9.25 28.63 -30.95
CA ARG A 31 10.25 28.58 -29.88
C ARG A 31 9.85 27.39 -29.02
N LEU A 32 10.65 26.32 -29.06
CA LEU A 32 10.44 25.14 -28.23
C LEU A 32 10.18 25.64 -26.81
N PRO A 33 9.03 25.31 -26.19
CA PRO A 33 8.75 25.79 -24.85
C PRO A 33 9.93 25.38 -23.96
N TRP A 34 10.38 26.27 -23.09
CA TRP A 34 11.58 26.06 -22.25
C TRP A 34 11.61 24.69 -21.55
N GLY A 35 10.45 24.12 -21.22
CA GLY A 35 10.32 22.77 -20.68
C GLY A 35 10.77 21.65 -21.62
N SER A 36 10.57 21.77 -22.93
CA SER A 36 11.05 20.80 -23.94
C SER A 36 12.55 20.85 -24.11
N LEU A 37 13.15 22.05 -24.05
CA LEU A 37 14.60 22.23 -24.08
C LEU A 37 15.26 21.64 -22.83
N LEU A 38 14.68 21.87 -21.64
CA LEU A 38 15.14 21.26 -20.40
C LEU A 38 15.01 19.73 -20.41
N ALA A 39 13.93 19.19 -20.98
CA ALA A 39 13.76 17.75 -21.12
C ALA A 39 14.80 17.13 -22.07
N LEU A 40 15.05 17.77 -23.22
CA LEU A 40 16.09 17.35 -24.16
C LEU A 40 17.48 17.39 -23.53
N ALA A 41 17.81 18.46 -22.81
CA ALA A 41 19.06 18.58 -22.08
C ALA A 41 19.21 17.47 -21.03
N ALA A 42 18.16 17.18 -20.26
CA ALA A 42 18.16 16.10 -19.28
C ALA A 42 18.39 14.73 -19.93
N VAL A 43 17.77 14.46 -21.09
CA VAL A 43 17.99 13.22 -21.86
C VAL A 43 19.42 13.16 -22.38
N ALA A 44 19.96 14.25 -22.92
CA ALA A 44 21.34 14.28 -23.41
C ALA A 44 22.36 14.03 -22.29
N VAL A 45 22.18 14.67 -21.13
CA VAL A 45 23.00 14.42 -19.93
C VAL A 45 22.88 12.98 -19.49
N TYR A 46 21.67 12.41 -19.49
CA TYR A 46 21.45 11.01 -19.13
C TYR A 46 22.19 10.04 -20.07
N VAL A 47 22.09 10.26 -21.37
CA VAL A 47 22.77 9.44 -22.39
C VAL A 47 24.29 9.55 -22.26
N ALA A 48 24.82 10.75 -22.00
CA ALA A 48 26.25 10.95 -21.77
C ALA A 48 26.73 10.22 -20.50
N VAL A 49 25.99 10.32 -19.39
CA VAL A 49 26.28 9.59 -18.15
C VAL A 49 26.19 8.07 -18.36
N PHE A 50 25.22 7.61 -19.14
CA PHE A 50 25.05 6.21 -19.47
C PHE A 50 26.21 5.67 -20.32
N ALA A 51 26.62 6.40 -21.36
CA ALA A 51 27.77 6.04 -22.19
C ALA A 51 29.06 5.97 -21.36
N TRP A 52 29.30 6.99 -20.53
CA TRP A 52 30.43 6.99 -19.59
C TRP A 52 30.35 5.80 -18.60
N ALA A 53 29.18 5.49 -18.05
CA ALA A 53 29.03 4.38 -17.13
C ALA A 53 29.27 3.02 -17.80
N MET A 54 28.90 2.84 -19.07
CA MET A 54 29.21 1.60 -19.81
C MET A 54 30.72 1.41 -20.03
N GLU A 55 31.46 2.50 -20.23
CA GLU A 55 32.90 2.45 -20.48
C GLU A 55 33.72 2.27 -19.18
N TYR A 56 33.32 2.95 -18.10
CA TYR A 56 34.15 3.06 -16.88
C TYR A 56 33.60 2.37 -15.64
N ARG A 57 32.38 1.81 -15.67
CA ARG A 57 31.74 1.18 -14.49
C ARG A 57 31.33 -0.27 -14.72
N PRO A 58 31.30 -1.11 -13.67
CA PRO A 58 30.80 -2.48 -13.76
C PRO A 58 29.31 -2.55 -14.19
N TYR A 59 28.90 -3.71 -14.71
CA TYR A 59 27.51 -4.02 -15.08
C TYR A 59 26.49 -3.69 -13.99
N ASP A 60 26.87 -3.87 -12.73
CA ASP A 60 26.03 -3.53 -11.58
C ASP A 60 25.51 -2.08 -11.63
N ILE A 61 26.33 -1.13 -12.09
CA ILE A 61 26.01 0.30 -12.11
C ILE A 61 25.30 0.67 -13.41
N TRP A 62 25.87 0.35 -14.58
CA TRP A 62 25.27 0.78 -15.84
C TRP A 62 24.00 -0.01 -16.19
N GLY A 63 23.88 -1.27 -15.77
CA GLY A 63 22.65 -2.05 -15.93
C GLY A 63 21.48 -1.41 -15.17
N ALA A 64 21.73 -0.85 -13.98
CA ALA A 64 20.71 -0.14 -13.21
C ALA A 64 20.24 1.16 -13.90
N LEU A 65 21.12 1.83 -14.65
CA LEU A 65 20.76 2.98 -15.49
C LEU A 65 19.87 2.58 -16.69
N ILE A 66 19.76 1.32 -17.06
CA ILE A 66 18.73 0.91 -18.04
C ILE A 66 17.40 0.70 -17.33
N VAL A 67 17.44 0.06 -16.16
CA VAL A 67 16.25 -0.39 -15.44
C VAL A 67 15.46 0.76 -14.84
N PHE A 68 16.12 1.78 -14.29
CA PHE A 68 15.43 2.94 -13.70
C PHE A 68 14.46 3.64 -14.69
N PRO A 69 14.89 4.10 -15.88
CA PRO A 69 14.00 4.75 -16.83
C PRO A 69 12.97 3.77 -17.39
N LEU A 70 13.32 2.49 -17.60
CA LEU A 70 12.37 1.47 -18.05
C LEU A 70 11.20 1.29 -17.09
N LEU A 71 11.46 1.25 -15.78
CA LEU A 71 10.40 1.14 -14.77
C LEU A 71 9.49 2.37 -14.77
N LEU A 72 10.05 3.57 -14.99
CA LEU A 72 9.27 4.80 -15.13
C LEU A 72 8.42 4.83 -16.40
N THR A 73 8.98 4.44 -17.55
CA THR A 73 8.26 4.44 -18.83
C THR A 73 7.11 3.43 -18.85
N ILE A 74 7.24 2.29 -18.16
CA ILE A 74 6.15 1.33 -17.98
C ILE A 74 5.08 1.86 -17.01
N SER A 75 5.50 2.45 -15.89
CA SER A 75 4.59 2.78 -14.80
C SER A 75 3.82 4.08 -15.01
N ILE A 76 4.46 5.13 -15.53
CA ILE A 76 3.85 6.46 -15.65
C ILE A 76 2.60 6.43 -16.55
N PRO A 77 2.59 5.77 -17.73
CA PRO A 77 1.39 5.66 -18.55
C PRO A 77 0.27 4.89 -17.84
N LEU A 78 0.61 3.80 -17.15
CA LEU A 78 -0.35 2.98 -16.41
C LEU A 78 -1.01 3.77 -15.27
N LEU A 79 -0.21 4.48 -14.48
CA LEU A 79 -0.69 5.36 -13.41
C LEU A 79 -1.48 6.55 -13.95
N SER A 80 -1.08 7.11 -15.09
CA SER A 80 -1.81 8.18 -15.77
C SER A 80 -3.18 7.71 -16.27
N ARG A 81 -3.26 6.47 -16.78
CA ARG A 81 -4.53 5.85 -17.17
C ARG A 81 -5.43 5.60 -15.95
N PHE A 82 -4.87 5.09 -14.85
CA PHE A 82 -5.65 4.84 -13.63
C PHE A 82 -6.09 6.09 -12.88
N SER A 83 -5.42 7.22 -13.09
CA SER A 83 -5.72 8.51 -12.46
C SER A 83 -6.44 9.49 -13.40
N ARG A 84 -6.85 9.04 -14.59
CA ARG A 84 -7.47 9.89 -15.62
C ARG A 84 -8.75 10.57 -15.12
N ASP A 85 -9.57 9.81 -14.39
CA ASP A 85 -10.86 10.28 -13.86
C ASP A 85 -10.74 10.85 -12.43
N GLU A 86 -9.51 10.90 -11.90
CA GLU A 86 -9.23 11.39 -10.55
C GLU A 86 -8.74 12.84 -10.60
N PRO A 87 -8.87 13.59 -9.49
CA PRO A 87 -8.35 14.94 -9.41
C PRO A 87 -6.85 15.02 -9.75
N PRO A 88 -6.35 16.12 -10.38
CA PRO A 88 -4.95 16.23 -10.81
C PRO A 88 -3.90 16.01 -9.72
N TRP A 89 -4.25 16.28 -8.46
CA TRP A 89 -3.36 16.05 -7.32
C TRP A 89 -3.06 14.56 -7.10
N VAL A 90 -3.99 13.66 -7.43
CA VAL A 90 -3.80 12.20 -7.29
C VAL A 90 -2.67 11.73 -8.20
N ARG A 91 -2.70 12.16 -9.46
CA ARG A 91 -1.65 11.82 -10.43
C ARG A 91 -0.29 12.28 -9.96
N ARG A 92 -0.18 13.53 -9.49
CA ARG A 92 1.09 14.07 -8.95
C ARG A 92 1.55 13.31 -7.70
N LEU A 93 0.63 12.97 -6.81
CA LEU A 93 0.94 12.22 -5.59
C LEU A 93 1.52 10.85 -5.92
N VAL A 94 0.86 10.09 -6.80
CA VAL A 94 1.23 8.70 -7.09
C VAL A 94 2.50 8.62 -7.96
N ILE A 95 2.68 9.53 -8.91
CA ILE A 95 3.95 9.63 -9.67
C ILE A 95 5.09 10.07 -8.75
N GLY A 96 4.87 11.08 -7.91
CA GLY A 96 5.85 11.53 -6.93
C GLY A 96 6.24 10.43 -5.95
N ALA A 97 5.26 9.61 -5.53
CA ALA A 97 5.50 8.43 -4.69
C ALA A 97 6.34 7.37 -5.40
N LEU A 98 6.09 7.09 -6.68
CA LEU A 98 6.91 6.16 -7.46
C LEU A 98 8.37 6.63 -7.53
N VAL A 99 8.59 7.90 -7.89
CA VAL A 99 9.94 8.47 -7.98
C VAL A 99 10.63 8.44 -6.63
N ALA A 100 9.96 8.91 -5.57
CA ALA A 100 10.50 8.88 -4.22
C ALA A 100 10.87 7.45 -3.79
N LYS A 101 10.03 6.47 -4.15
CA LYS A 101 10.26 5.06 -3.82
C LYS A 101 11.48 4.51 -4.54
N LEU A 102 11.61 4.75 -5.84
CA LEU A 102 12.80 4.35 -6.60
C LEU A 102 14.06 5.02 -6.06
N LEU A 103 14.01 6.31 -5.69
CA LEU A 103 15.16 7.00 -5.09
C LEU A 103 15.53 6.45 -3.70
N ALA A 104 14.54 6.03 -2.91
CA ALA A 104 14.79 5.44 -1.60
C ALA A 104 15.55 4.10 -1.68
N CYS A 105 15.58 3.44 -2.85
CA CYS A 105 16.39 2.23 -3.02
C CYS A 105 17.89 2.51 -2.88
N PHE A 106 18.36 3.70 -3.28
CA PHE A 106 19.78 4.08 -3.14
C PHE A 106 20.16 4.25 -1.68
N ALA A 107 19.31 4.90 -0.88
CA ALA A 107 19.52 5.00 0.57
C ALA A 107 19.50 3.60 1.22
N ARG A 108 18.58 2.74 0.78
CA ARG A 108 18.48 1.36 1.29
C ARG A 108 19.69 0.50 0.89
N TYR A 109 20.22 0.70 -0.32
CA TYR A 109 21.44 0.07 -0.82
C TYR A 109 22.65 0.51 -0.01
N TRP A 110 22.83 1.83 0.18
CA TRP A 110 23.88 2.41 1.00
C TRP A 110 23.88 1.81 2.41
N MET A 111 22.72 1.73 3.04
CA MET A 111 22.58 1.11 4.36
C MET A 111 23.03 -0.36 4.35
N SER A 112 22.56 -1.16 3.39
CA SER A 112 22.88 -2.60 3.34
C SER A 112 24.36 -2.91 3.16
N PHE A 113 25.04 -2.16 2.28
CA PHE A 113 26.38 -2.53 1.83
C PHE A 113 27.50 -1.71 2.45
N ILE A 114 27.22 -0.47 2.85
CA ILE A 114 28.22 0.43 3.41
C ILE A 114 28.08 0.48 4.94
N LEU A 115 26.88 0.71 5.46
CA LEU A 115 26.68 0.82 6.91
C LEU A 115 26.74 -0.54 7.61
N TYR A 116 26.23 -1.61 6.99
CA TYR A 116 26.24 -2.97 7.55
C TYR A 116 27.37 -3.85 7.01
N GLU A 117 28.35 -3.29 6.30
CA GLU A 117 29.49 -4.04 5.72
C GLU A 117 29.05 -5.26 4.89
N GLY A 118 27.90 -5.17 4.20
CA GLY A 118 27.36 -6.28 3.41
C GLY A 118 26.77 -7.44 4.21
N ARG A 119 26.68 -7.36 5.55
CA ARG A 119 26.05 -8.38 6.42
C ARG A 119 24.52 -8.38 6.37
N ALA A 120 23.92 -7.65 5.43
CA ALA A 120 22.48 -7.67 5.21
C ALA A 120 22.06 -8.96 4.48
N ASP A 121 20.88 -9.50 4.82
CA ASP A 121 20.29 -10.68 4.11
C ASP A 121 20.27 -10.51 2.58
N ALA A 122 20.21 -9.26 2.11
CA ALA A 122 20.26 -8.88 0.70
C ALA A 122 21.51 -9.40 -0.02
N ALA A 123 22.67 -9.48 0.64
CA ALA A 123 23.89 -10.01 0.04
C ALA A 123 23.76 -11.51 -0.25
N THR A 124 23.14 -12.27 0.66
CA THR A 124 22.86 -13.69 0.42
C THR A 124 21.84 -13.88 -0.70
N TYR A 125 20.80 -13.04 -0.77
CA TYR A 125 19.82 -13.09 -1.85
C TYR A 125 20.43 -12.78 -3.21
N ASP A 126 21.31 -11.79 -3.29
CA ASP A 126 22.05 -11.44 -4.50
C ASP A 126 22.96 -12.59 -4.95
N LEU A 127 23.79 -13.13 -4.05
CA LEU A 127 24.73 -14.21 -4.36
C LEU A 127 24.01 -15.45 -4.92
N VAL A 128 22.97 -15.92 -4.23
CA VAL A 128 22.21 -17.09 -4.67
C VAL A 128 21.40 -16.75 -5.93
N GLY A 129 20.79 -15.57 -5.99
CA GLY A 129 20.03 -15.12 -7.16
C GLY A 129 20.88 -15.07 -8.43
N ARG A 130 22.15 -14.60 -8.33
CA ARG A 130 23.09 -14.61 -9.45
C ARG A 130 23.44 -16.02 -9.89
N ALA A 131 23.65 -16.94 -8.95
CA ALA A 131 24.00 -18.32 -9.25
C ALA A 131 22.88 -19.05 -10.02
N ILE A 132 21.61 -18.83 -9.64
CA ILE A 132 20.47 -19.56 -10.24
C ILE A 132 19.87 -18.90 -11.49
N ALA A 133 20.11 -17.60 -11.69
CA ALA A 133 19.53 -16.86 -12.83
C ALA A 133 19.87 -17.45 -14.22
N PRO A 134 21.10 -17.91 -14.52
CA PRO A 134 21.42 -18.53 -15.81
C PRO A 134 20.66 -19.84 -16.03
N GLN A 135 20.46 -20.64 -14.99
CA GLN A 135 19.71 -21.90 -15.04
C GLN A 135 18.24 -21.63 -15.36
N PHE A 136 17.64 -20.63 -14.71
CA PHE A 136 16.27 -20.19 -15.03
C PHE A 136 16.11 -19.66 -16.46
N ARG A 137 17.13 -18.98 -17.02
CA ARG A 137 17.11 -18.58 -18.43
C ARG A 137 17.14 -19.77 -19.40
N ASN A 138 17.77 -20.86 -18.98
CA ASN A 138 17.84 -22.11 -19.73
C ASN A 138 16.62 -23.04 -19.49
N GLY A 139 15.64 -22.61 -18.68
CA GLY A 139 14.42 -23.36 -18.39
C GLY A 139 14.58 -24.43 -17.30
N ASP A 140 15.71 -24.50 -16.61
CA ASP A 140 15.93 -25.43 -15.50
C ASP A 140 15.49 -24.81 -14.17
N PHE A 141 14.39 -25.32 -13.62
CA PHE A 141 13.82 -24.89 -12.34
C PHE A 141 14.05 -25.88 -11.19
N THR A 142 14.88 -26.91 -11.39
CA THR A 142 15.12 -27.99 -10.40
C THR A 142 16.21 -27.67 -9.37
N VAL A 143 16.64 -26.40 -9.32
CA VAL A 143 17.81 -25.96 -8.57
C VAL A 143 17.61 -26.10 -7.05
N ASP A 144 18.49 -26.85 -6.40
CA ASP A 144 18.56 -26.91 -4.95
C ASP A 144 19.28 -25.67 -4.40
N ILE A 145 18.52 -24.85 -3.66
CA ILE A 145 18.99 -23.63 -3.01
C ILE A 145 19.63 -23.90 -1.63
N GLY A 146 19.77 -25.17 -1.22
CA GLY A 146 20.37 -25.59 0.05
C GLY A 146 19.59 -25.14 1.29
N ARG A 147 18.34 -24.70 1.10
CA ARG A 147 17.43 -24.21 2.15
C ARG A 147 15.99 -24.58 1.83
N LYS A 148 15.15 -24.64 2.87
CA LYS A 148 13.69 -24.73 2.69
C LYS A 148 13.20 -23.58 1.81
N VAL A 149 12.31 -23.90 0.88
CA VAL A 149 11.69 -22.91 -0.03
C VAL A 149 10.98 -21.82 0.78
N ILE A 150 10.19 -22.16 1.80
CA ILE A 150 9.45 -21.15 2.57
C ILE A 150 10.41 -20.24 3.37
N GLY A 151 10.14 -18.93 3.33
CA GLY A 151 10.87 -17.90 4.07
C GLY A 151 12.02 -17.31 3.28
N THR A 152 13.24 -17.58 3.72
CA THR A 152 14.47 -17.01 3.12
C THR A 152 14.73 -17.59 1.73
N GLY A 153 14.49 -18.89 1.52
CA GLY A 153 14.71 -19.55 0.24
C GLY A 153 13.84 -18.99 -0.89
N PHE A 154 12.59 -18.66 -0.58
CA PHE A 154 11.64 -18.12 -1.55
C PHE A 154 12.13 -16.79 -2.11
N ILE A 155 12.68 -15.91 -1.26
CA ILE A 155 13.25 -14.65 -1.73
C ILE A 155 14.49 -14.87 -2.60
N MET A 156 15.31 -15.90 -2.33
CA MET A 156 16.42 -16.28 -3.21
C MET A 156 15.92 -16.66 -4.60
N ILE A 157 14.88 -17.51 -4.68
CA ILE A 157 14.25 -17.92 -5.94
C ILE A 157 13.67 -16.72 -6.68
N VAL A 158 12.90 -15.87 -6.00
CA VAL A 158 12.33 -14.65 -6.60
C VAL A 158 13.43 -13.72 -7.11
N THR A 159 14.53 -13.57 -6.36
CA THR A 159 15.68 -12.76 -6.80
C THR A 159 16.32 -13.35 -8.05
N GLY A 160 16.47 -14.67 -8.12
CA GLY A 160 16.94 -15.37 -9.33
C GLY A 160 16.04 -15.15 -10.54
N ILE A 161 14.72 -15.19 -10.38
CA ILE A 161 13.75 -14.88 -11.45
C ILE A 161 13.91 -13.42 -11.91
N VAL A 162 14.05 -12.48 -10.97
CA VAL A 162 14.29 -11.07 -11.29
C VAL A 162 15.58 -10.91 -12.09
N TYR A 163 16.67 -11.55 -11.68
CA TYR A 163 17.95 -11.49 -12.40
C TYR A 163 17.93 -12.23 -13.74
N ALA A 164 17.12 -13.28 -13.88
CA ALA A 164 16.92 -13.95 -15.15
C ALA A 164 16.31 -12.98 -16.19
N ILE A 165 15.38 -12.11 -15.77
CA ILE A 165 14.69 -11.14 -16.66
C ILE A 165 15.51 -9.87 -16.87
N VAL A 166 16.00 -9.27 -15.78
CA VAL A 166 16.53 -7.90 -15.78
C VAL A 166 18.05 -7.84 -15.94
N GLY A 167 18.74 -8.95 -15.69
CA GLY A 167 20.20 -9.00 -15.61
C GLY A 167 20.69 -9.17 -14.17
N GLN A 168 21.90 -9.72 -14.03
CA GLN A 168 22.56 -9.98 -12.74
C GLN A 168 23.20 -8.70 -12.18
N SER A 169 22.40 -7.63 -12.03
CA SER A 169 22.83 -6.39 -11.38
C SER A 169 22.16 -6.24 -10.02
N LEU A 170 22.97 -6.05 -8.98
CA LEU A 170 22.50 -5.86 -7.60
C LEU A 170 21.60 -4.63 -7.50
N LEU A 171 22.05 -3.51 -8.06
CA LEU A 171 21.34 -2.24 -8.02
C LEU A 171 20.05 -2.28 -8.86
N ALA A 172 20.08 -2.98 -10.01
CA ALA A 172 18.87 -3.27 -10.78
C ALA A 172 17.85 -4.09 -9.98
N GLY A 173 18.30 -5.10 -9.25
CA GLY A 173 17.44 -5.86 -8.33
C GLY A 173 16.81 -4.98 -7.26
N TYR A 174 17.57 -4.08 -6.65
CA TYR A 174 17.05 -3.09 -5.70
C TYR A 174 15.97 -2.20 -6.30
N LEU A 175 16.14 -1.74 -7.54
CA LEU A 175 15.14 -0.95 -8.25
C LEU A 175 13.84 -1.72 -8.51
N VAL A 176 13.95 -2.97 -8.98
CA VAL A 176 12.77 -3.83 -9.23
C VAL A 176 12.02 -4.13 -7.94
N TYR A 177 12.74 -4.46 -6.87
CA TYR A 177 12.13 -4.66 -5.56
C TYR A 177 11.46 -3.37 -5.08
N SER A 178 12.13 -2.22 -5.14
CA SER A 178 11.54 -0.94 -4.75
C SER A 178 10.26 -0.61 -5.55
N TRP A 179 10.27 -0.92 -6.84
CA TRP A 179 9.11 -0.83 -7.72
C TRP A 179 7.96 -1.77 -7.31
N LEU A 180 8.24 -3.02 -6.91
CA LEU A 180 7.24 -3.92 -6.32
C LEU A 180 6.68 -3.34 -5.01
N GLY A 181 7.53 -2.78 -4.16
CA GLY A 181 7.14 -2.11 -2.93
C GLY A 181 6.20 -0.92 -3.19
N PHE A 182 6.46 -0.13 -4.23
CA PHE A 182 5.55 0.93 -4.68
C PHE A 182 4.17 0.39 -5.05
N TRP A 183 4.09 -0.68 -5.84
CA TRP A 183 2.80 -1.28 -6.22
C TRP A 183 2.03 -1.80 -5.01
N GLY A 184 2.71 -2.35 -4.01
CA GLY A 184 2.11 -2.70 -2.73
C GLY A 184 1.43 -1.51 -2.05
N LEU A 185 2.16 -0.40 -1.89
CA LEU A 185 1.62 0.85 -1.32
C LEU A 185 0.48 1.43 -2.18
N TYR A 186 0.59 1.38 -3.50
CA TYR A 186 -0.48 1.82 -4.39
C TYR A 186 -1.75 0.98 -4.21
N LEU A 187 -1.62 -0.34 -4.06
CA LEU A 187 -2.75 -1.24 -3.79
C LEU A 187 -3.38 -0.98 -2.42
N PHE A 188 -2.60 -0.67 -1.39
CA PHE A 188 -3.12 -0.19 -0.11
C PHE A 188 -3.93 1.11 -0.24
N TRP A 189 -3.41 2.09 -1.00
CA TRP A 189 -4.12 3.33 -1.29
C TRP A 189 -5.44 3.07 -2.03
N ARG A 190 -5.43 2.16 -3.00
CA ARG A 190 -6.62 1.72 -3.73
C ARG A 190 -7.62 0.98 -2.83
N ALA A 191 -7.14 0.12 -1.94
CA ALA A 191 -7.97 -0.62 -0.99
C ALA A 191 -8.76 0.34 -0.10
N PHE A 192 -8.09 1.35 0.45
CA PHE A 192 -8.71 2.40 1.24
C PHE A 192 -9.76 3.18 0.45
N ASN A 193 -9.43 3.63 -0.77
CA ASN A 193 -10.37 4.40 -1.59
C ASN A 193 -11.63 3.60 -1.98
N VAL A 194 -11.50 2.29 -2.18
CA VAL A 194 -12.63 1.42 -2.52
C VAL A 194 -13.47 1.10 -1.28
N ALA A 195 -12.84 0.73 -0.18
CA ALA A 195 -13.53 0.27 1.02
C ALA A 195 -14.05 1.41 1.92
N TYR A 196 -13.39 2.57 1.89
CA TYR A 196 -13.76 3.74 2.66
C TYR A 196 -13.71 5.03 1.82
N PRO A 197 -14.67 5.22 0.90
CA PRO A 197 -14.71 6.39 0.01
C PRO A 197 -14.81 7.74 0.75
N ASP A 198 -15.48 7.75 1.90
CA ASP A 198 -15.69 8.96 2.70
C ASP A 198 -14.43 9.39 3.47
N GLY A 199 -13.38 8.56 3.50
CA GLY A 199 -12.13 8.83 4.22
C GLY A 199 -11.26 9.91 3.55
N ASP A 200 -10.33 10.50 4.30
CA ASP A 200 -9.42 11.51 3.76
C ASP A 200 -8.32 10.85 2.90
N ARG A 201 -8.65 10.64 1.61
CA ARG A 201 -7.79 10.01 0.60
C ARG A 201 -6.45 10.72 0.43
N ARG A 202 -6.43 12.05 0.63
CA ARG A 202 -5.23 12.87 0.47
C ARG A 202 -4.31 12.72 1.66
N ARG A 203 -4.85 12.75 2.88
CA ARG A 203 -4.08 12.50 4.10
C ARG A 203 -3.53 11.08 4.12
N TYR A 204 -4.37 10.07 3.82
CA TYR A 204 -3.93 8.68 3.76
C TYR A 204 -2.82 8.49 2.75
N GLY A 205 -3.00 8.97 1.51
CA GLY A 205 -1.98 8.84 0.47
C GLY A 205 -0.65 9.52 0.84
N LYS A 206 -0.68 10.71 1.44
CA LYS A 206 0.55 11.39 1.90
C LYS A 206 1.28 10.59 2.98
N LEU A 207 0.55 10.11 4.00
CA LEU A 207 1.15 9.31 5.06
C LEU A 207 1.67 7.97 4.51
N LEU A 208 0.88 7.27 3.70
CA LEU A 208 1.23 5.97 3.17
C LEU A 208 2.46 6.01 2.25
N PHE A 209 2.55 6.99 1.36
CA PHE A 209 3.62 7.05 0.37
C PHE A 209 4.90 7.73 0.87
N PHE A 210 4.81 8.64 1.86
CA PHE A 210 5.94 9.47 2.28
C PHE A 210 6.33 9.29 3.75
N LEU A 211 5.72 8.35 4.47
CA LEU A 211 6.22 7.97 5.80
C LEU A 211 7.62 7.33 5.65
N PRO A 212 8.65 7.85 6.34
CA PRO A 212 10.04 7.44 6.13
C PRO A 212 10.26 5.92 6.16
N SER A 213 9.68 5.20 7.11
CA SER A 213 9.80 3.74 7.21
C SER A 213 9.18 3.01 6.03
N LEU A 214 8.01 3.44 5.56
CA LEU A 214 7.35 2.84 4.39
C LEU A 214 8.10 3.15 3.09
N LEU A 215 8.74 4.32 3.04
CA LEU A 215 9.55 4.73 1.91
C LEU A 215 10.90 4.01 1.88
N PHE A 216 11.51 3.76 3.04
CA PHE A 216 12.86 3.24 3.16
C PHE A 216 12.94 1.71 3.19
N TRP A 217 12.23 1.05 4.11
CA TRP A 217 12.42 -0.37 4.37
C TRP A 217 12.05 -1.29 3.20
N PRO A 218 10.87 -1.16 2.57
CA PRO A 218 10.49 -1.99 1.45
C PRO A 218 11.01 -1.43 0.11
N SER A 219 12.28 -1.03 0.07
CA SER A 219 12.95 -0.44 -1.11
C SER A 219 14.26 -1.16 -1.47
N GLY A 220 14.45 -2.37 -0.97
CA GLY A 220 15.60 -3.20 -1.30
C GLY A 220 15.22 -4.66 -1.45
N ILE A 221 16.19 -5.46 -1.90
CA ILE A 221 16.01 -6.91 -2.02
C ILE A 221 15.80 -7.49 -0.62
N GLY A 222 14.64 -8.10 -0.41
CA GLY A 222 14.34 -8.72 0.88
C GLY A 222 12.88 -9.05 1.09
N LYS A 223 12.64 -9.71 2.23
CA LYS A 223 11.31 -10.14 2.68
C LYS A 223 10.37 -8.95 2.85
N ASP A 224 10.86 -7.84 3.39
CA ASP A 224 10.04 -6.66 3.74
C ASP A 224 9.30 -6.08 2.52
N THR A 225 10.00 -5.99 1.39
CA THR A 225 9.45 -5.51 0.13
C THR A 225 8.41 -6.45 -0.47
N TRP A 226 8.70 -7.76 -0.47
CA TRP A 226 7.74 -8.77 -0.93
C TRP A 226 6.48 -8.81 -0.06
N MET A 227 6.65 -8.73 1.26
CA MET A 227 5.55 -8.63 2.20
C MET A 227 4.71 -7.37 1.94
N MET A 228 5.34 -6.20 1.72
CA MET A 228 4.61 -4.98 1.39
C MET A 228 3.74 -5.14 0.13
N PHE A 229 4.29 -5.76 -0.92
CA PHE A 229 3.55 -6.02 -2.16
C PHE A 229 2.35 -6.97 -1.95
N THR A 230 2.60 -8.11 -1.32
CA THR A 230 1.58 -9.17 -1.12
C THR A 230 0.52 -8.82 -0.07
N LEU A 231 0.89 -8.04 0.95
CA LEU A 231 -0.07 -7.43 1.87
C LEU A 231 -0.92 -6.37 1.17
N GLY A 232 -0.35 -5.60 0.24
CA GLY A 232 -1.11 -4.67 -0.60
C GLY A 232 -2.13 -5.38 -1.48
N LEU A 233 -1.73 -6.49 -2.14
CA LEU A 233 -2.65 -7.36 -2.89
C LEU A 233 -3.77 -7.90 -1.99
N SER A 234 -3.42 -8.43 -0.82
CA SER A 234 -4.38 -8.94 0.15
C SER A 234 -5.36 -7.85 0.59
N ALA A 235 -4.86 -6.67 0.98
CA ALA A 235 -5.69 -5.55 1.44
C ALA A 235 -6.66 -5.08 0.34
N TYR A 236 -6.22 -5.03 -0.91
CA TYR A 236 -7.07 -4.69 -2.05
C TYR A 236 -8.11 -5.78 -2.32
N GLY A 237 -7.72 -7.06 -2.25
CA GLY A 237 -8.62 -8.20 -2.36
C GLY A 237 -9.70 -8.19 -1.27
N VAL A 238 -9.32 -7.91 -0.01
CA VAL A 238 -10.27 -7.75 1.11
C VAL A 238 -11.23 -6.59 0.84
N ALA A 239 -10.72 -5.42 0.42
CA ALA A 239 -11.56 -4.27 0.09
C ALA A 239 -12.59 -4.60 -1.01
N LEU A 240 -12.16 -5.26 -2.09
CA LEU A 240 -13.05 -5.69 -3.16
C LEU A 240 -14.07 -6.72 -2.68
N LEU A 241 -13.66 -7.69 -1.86
CA LEU A 241 -14.55 -8.71 -1.31
C LEU A 241 -15.65 -8.07 -0.48
N LEU A 242 -15.28 -7.19 0.45
CA LEU A 242 -16.23 -6.56 1.37
C LEU A 242 -17.23 -5.66 0.63
N VAL A 243 -16.78 -4.94 -0.40
CA VAL A 243 -17.62 -4.08 -1.27
C VAL A 243 -18.33 -4.87 -2.39
N ARG A 244 -18.13 -6.20 -2.47
CA ARG A 244 -18.79 -7.10 -3.44
C ARG A 244 -18.37 -6.89 -4.90
N ARG A 245 -17.16 -6.38 -5.14
CA ARG A 245 -16.64 -6.17 -6.49
C ARG A 245 -15.99 -7.46 -7.03
N ARG A 246 -16.09 -7.66 -8.35
CA ARG A 246 -15.44 -8.79 -9.05
C ARG A 246 -13.92 -8.70 -8.92
N GLY A 247 -13.25 -9.85 -9.02
CA GLY A 247 -11.78 -9.95 -8.94
C GLY A 247 -11.20 -10.06 -7.53
N ALA A 248 -12.02 -9.96 -6.48
CA ALA A 248 -11.57 -10.05 -5.09
C ALA A 248 -10.75 -11.32 -4.79
N PHE A 249 -11.22 -12.48 -5.25
CA PHE A 249 -10.57 -13.77 -5.00
C PHE A 249 -9.18 -13.87 -5.63
N VAL A 250 -8.96 -13.29 -6.82
CA VAL A 250 -7.65 -13.30 -7.47
C VAL A 250 -6.62 -12.58 -6.60
N PHE A 251 -6.95 -11.37 -6.15
CA PHE A 251 -6.06 -10.59 -5.27
C PHE A 251 -5.86 -11.24 -3.89
N LEU A 252 -6.92 -11.83 -3.32
CA LEU A 252 -6.82 -12.55 -2.05
C LEU A 252 -5.95 -13.79 -2.12
N ILE A 253 -6.11 -14.62 -3.16
CA ILE A 253 -5.32 -15.86 -3.33
C ILE A 253 -3.87 -15.50 -3.60
N LEU A 254 -3.60 -14.58 -4.53
CA LEU A 254 -2.23 -14.14 -4.84
C LEU A 254 -1.57 -13.51 -3.61
N GLY A 255 -2.30 -12.68 -2.87
CA GLY A 255 -1.83 -12.08 -1.63
C GLY A 255 -1.53 -13.13 -0.56
N ALA A 256 -2.46 -14.04 -0.27
CA ALA A 256 -2.33 -15.06 0.77
C ALA A 256 -1.25 -16.11 0.45
N VAL A 257 -1.13 -16.55 -0.81
CA VAL A 257 -0.05 -17.43 -1.25
C VAL A 257 1.28 -16.70 -1.13
N GLY A 258 1.36 -15.47 -1.64
CA GLY A 258 2.57 -14.66 -1.60
C GLY A 258 3.05 -14.37 -0.18
N THR A 259 2.16 -14.08 0.77
CA THR A 259 2.52 -13.90 2.18
C THR A 259 2.91 -15.22 2.82
N THR A 260 2.23 -16.33 2.52
CA THR A 260 2.53 -17.64 3.13
C THR A 260 3.90 -18.15 2.73
N MET A 261 4.33 -17.91 1.49
CA MET A 261 5.66 -18.32 1.02
C MET A 261 6.81 -17.67 1.79
N VAL A 262 6.59 -16.52 2.43
CA VAL A 262 7.65 -15.80 3.17
C VAL A 262 7.39 -15.80 4.68
N ARG A 263 6.14 -15.56 5.10
CA ARG A 263 5.69 -15.45 6.49
C ARG A 263 4.29 -16.06 6.66
N PRO A 264 4.18 -17.39 6.86
CA PRO A 264 2.89 -18.06 7.10
C PRO A 264 2.07 -17.45 8.25
N HIS A 265 2.75 -17.04 9.33
CA HIS A 265 2.09 -16.44 10.49
C HIS A 265 1.37 -15.14 10.15
N VAL A 266 1.91 -14.30 9.25
CA VAL A 266 1.26 -13.05 8.82
C VAL A 266 -0.01 -13.34 8.01
N THR A 267 -0.02 -14.41 7.21
CA THR A 267 -1.22 -14.87 6.51
C THR A 267 -2.33 -15.23 7.50
N VAL A 268 -2.00 -15.91 8.60
CA VAL A 268 -2.99 -16.21 9.65
C VAL A 268 -3.61 -14.92 10.17
N LEU A 269 -2.81 -13.88 10.46
CA LEU A 269 -3.34 -12.59 10.95
C LEU A 269 -4.27 -11.92 9.92
N LEU A 270 -3.91 -11.96 8.63
CA LEU A 270 -4.76 -11.47 7.55
C LEU A 270 -6.10 -12.21 7.52
N LEU A 271 -6.08 -13.55 7.61
CA LEU A 271 -7.28 -14.37 7.58
C LEU A 271 -8.15 -14.16 8.83
N CYS A 272 -7.55 -13.99 10.02
CA CYS A 272 -8.27 -13.62 11.24
C CYS A 272 -9.00 -12.29 11.07
N GLY A 273 -8.31 -11.25 10.58
CA GLY A 273 -8.94 -9.97 10.28
C GLY A 273 -10.05 -10.11 9.23
N LEU A 274 -9.80 -10.89 8.18
CA LEU A 274 -10.74 -11.07 7.07
C LEU A 274 -11.99 -11.79 7.54
N CYS A 275 -11.85 -12.78 8.41
CA CYS A 275 -12.95 -13.50 9.03
C CYS A 275 -13.87 -12.54 9.78
N VAL A 276 -13.33 -11.71 10.68
CA VAL A 276 -14.12 -10.72 11.42
C VAL A 276 -14.75 -9.69 10.48
N GLY A 277 -13.98 -9.15 9.54
CA GLY A 277 -14.50 -8.21 8.54
C GLY A 277 -15.60 -8.82 7.66
N TYR A 278 -15.52 -10.11 7.34
CA TYR A 278 -16.54 -10.82 6.57
C TYR A 278 -17.80 -11.10 7.39
N LEU A 279 -17.65 -11.44 8.67
CA LEU A 279 -18.77 -11.66 9.60
C LEU A 279 -19.56 -10.37 9.88
N LEU A 280 -18.86 -9.24 10.02
CA LEU A 280 -19.46 -7.93 10.22
C LEU A 280 -20.00 -7.30 8.93
N ARG A 281 -19.89 -7.99 7.79
CA ARG A 281 -20.38 -7.49 6.51
C ARG A 281 -21.90 -7.54 6.46
N ASN A 282 -22.52 -6.36 6.36
CA ASN A 282 -23.96 -6.23 6.20
C ASN A 282 -24.50 -7.10 5.05
N ARG A 283 -25.59 -7.84 5.34
CA ARG A 283 -26.33 -8.65 4.38
C ARG A 283 -27.00 -7.72 3.34
N PRO A 284 -27.11 -8.13 2.05
CA PRO A 284 -27.81 -7.30 1.08
C PRO A 284 -29.28 -7.17 1.45
N GLN A 285 -29.88 -5.99 1.24
CA GLN A 285 -31.32 -5.76 1.40
C GLN A 285 -32.16 -6.56 0.39
N GLN A 286 -31.60 -6.91 -0.77
CA GLN A 286 -32.20 -7.85 -1.73
C GLN A 286 -31.48 -9.19 -1.61
N ALA A 287 -31.90 -10.02 -0.66
CA ALA A 287 -31.33 -11.35 -0.47
C ALA A 287 -31.92 -12.30 -1.52
N SER A 288 -31.12 -12.68 -2.51
CA SER A 288 -31.37 -13.92 -3.27
C SER A 288 -31.40 -15.11 -2.30
N ALA A 289 -32.25 -16.11 -2.55
CA ALA A 289 -32.37 -17.32 -1.73
C ALA A 289 -31.02 -18.05 -1.50
N LEU A 290 -30.03 -17.84 -2.37
CA LEU A 290 -28.67 -18.38 -2.26
C LEU A 290 -27.71 -17.55 -1.39
N GLY A 291 -28.17 -16.43 -0.83
CA GLY A 291 -27.37 -15.53 0.00
C GLY A 291 -26.78 -16.18 1.26
N PRO A 292 -27.58 -16.92 2.06
CA PRO A 292 -27.09 -17.65 3.23
C PRO A 292 -26.08 -18.73 2.88
N LEU A 293 -26.31 -19.48 1.79
CA LEU A 293 -25.41 -20.53 1.31
C LEU A 293 -24.03 -19.97 0.93
N ARG A 294 -23.99 -18.85 0.20
CA ARG A 294 -22.73 -18.17 -0.15
C ARG A 294 -22.01 -17.62 1.08
N ALA A 295 -22.75 -17.15 2.09
CA ALA A 295 -22.17 -16.71 3.34
C ALA A 295 -21.54 -17.89 4.10
N ALA A 296 -22.25 -19.02 4.22
CA ALA A 296 -21.76 -20.25 4.84
C ALA A 296 -20.53 -20.82 4.12
N LEU A 297 -20.56 -20.88 2.79
CA LEU A 297 -19.42 -21.32 1.98
C LEU A 297 -18.21 -20.38 2.15
N GLY A 298 -18.44 -19.08 2.22
CA GLY A 298 -17.37 -18.12 2.52
C GLY A 298 -16.74 -18.33 3.90
N ILE A 299 -17.55 -18.60 4.92
CA ILE A 299 -17.07 -18.92 6.28
C ILE A 299 -16.30 -20.25 6.28
N LEU A 300 -16.80 -21.27 5.58
CA LEU A 300 -16.12 -22.56 5.45
C LEU A 300 -14.75 -22.40 4.78
N VAL A 301 -14.68 -21.69 3.66
CA VAL A 301 -13.42 -21.44 2.93
C VAL A 301 -12.43 -20.65 3.81
N LEU A 302 -12.91 -19.65 4.56
CA LEU A 302 -12.07 -18.92 5.50
C LEU A 302 -11.59 -19.81 6.66
N GLY A 303 -12.46 -20.67 7.19
CA GLY A 303 -12.12 -21.64 8.23
C GLY A 303 -11.04 -22.62 7.79
N VAL A 304 -11.22 -23.23 6.61
CA VAL A 304 -10.21 -24.12 6.01
C VAL A 304 -8.91 -23.38 5.76
N GLY A 305 -8.97 -22.15 5.21
CA GLY A 305 -7.80 -21.30 5.01
C GLY A 305 -7.04 -21.02 6.31
N CYS A 306 -7.73 -20.72 7.41
CA CYS A 306 -7.12 -20.51 8.72
C CYS A 306 -6.41 -21.77 9.23
N VAL A 307 -7.04 -22.95 9.12
CA VAL A 307 -6.44 -24.22 9.55
C VAL A 307 -5.17 -24.53 8.76
N LEU A 308 -5.22 -24.39 7.43
CA LEU A 308 -4.05 -24.62 6.56
C LEU A 308 -2.91 -23.64 6.88
N ALA A 309 -3.23 -22.37 7.12
CA ALA A 309 -2.24 -21.37 7.48
C ALA A 309 -1.61 -21.67 8.86
N LEU A 310 -2.39 -22.10 9.85
CA LEU A 310 -1.89 -22.52 11.17
C LEU A 310 -0.97 -23.75 11.10
N GLN A 311 -1.31 -24.73 10.25
CA GLN A 311 -0.43 -25.88 10.00
C GLN A 311 0.92 -25.44 9.40
N GLN A 312 0.92 -24.47 8.49
CA GLN A 312 2.16 -23.91 7.93
C GLN A 312 2.98 -23.09 8.94
N VAL A 313 2.33 -22.48 9.94
CA VAL A 313 3.05 -21.88 11.07
C VAL A 313 3.78 -22.97 11.85
N GLY A 314 3.10 -24.08 12.17
CA GLY A 314 3.71 -25.22 12.85
C GLY A 314 4.90 -25.81 12.11
N SER A 315 4.80 -25.99 10.78
CA SER A 315 5.90 -26.49 9.95
C SER A 315 7.08 -25.51 9.86
N PHE A 316 6.80 -24.21 9.79
CA PHE A 316 7.81 -23.15 9.70
C PHE A 316 8.61 -23.03 11.00
N PHE A 317 7.94 -23.05 12.15
CA PHE A 317 8.59 -23.01 13.45
C PHE A 317 9.09 -24.38 13.94
N GLY A 318 8.72 -25.48 13.27
CA GLY A 318 9.09 -26.84 13.67
C GLY A 318 8.36 -27.31 14.93
N THR A 319 7.19 -26.74 15.20
CA THR A 319 6.36 -26.96 16.39
C THR A 319 5.00 -27.51 15.94
N PRO A 320 4.88 -28.81 15.65
CA PRO A 320 3.61 -29.40 15.21
C PRO A 320 2.56 -29.34 16.33
N GLY A 321 1.33 -28.95 15.99
CA GLY A 321 0.23 -28.77 16.94
C GLY A 321 -0.63 -27.55 16.60
N ILE A 322 -1.75 -27.39 17.29
CA ILE A 322 -2.59 -26.18 17.26
C ILE A 322 -3.00 -25.91 18.72
N GLY A 323 -2.67 -24.74 19.26
CA GLY A 323 -3.10 -24.34 20.61
C GLY A 323 -2.09 -23.50 21.39
N ALA A 324 -2.39 -23.26 22.67
CA ALA A 324 -1.60 -22.40 23.55
C ALA A 324 -0.15 -22.88 23.76
N ALA A 325 0.06 -24.21 23.83
CA ALA A 325 1.40 -24.79 23.98
C ALA A 325 2.31 -24.48 22.78
N GLN A 326 1.78 -24.57 21.56
CA GLN A 326 2.51 -24.19 20.34
C GLN A 326 2.82 -22.69 20.34
N ALA A 327 1.86 -21.85 20.73
CA ALA A 327 2.06 -20.41 20.81
C ALA A 327 3.22 -20.04 21.75
N ASN A 328 3.31 -20.68 22.92
CA ASN A 328 4.41 -20.46 23.86
C ASN A 328 5.78 -20.88 23.30
N GLN A 329 5.85 -22.00 22.58
CA GLN A 329 7.09 -22.43 21.93
C GLN A 329 7.53 -21.47 20.82
N VAL A 330 6.58 -20.94 20.03
CA VAL A 330 6.87 -19.93 18.99
C VAL A 330 7.39 -18.63 19.62
N ILE A 331 6.83 -18.20 20.75
CA ILE A 331 7.31 -17.02 21.50
C ILE A 331 8.75 -17.26 21.96
N ALA A 332 9.02 -18.37 22.63
CA ALA A 332 10.36 -18.71 23.13
C ALA A 332 11.38 -18.74 21.98
N LYS A 333 11.05 -19.40 20.87
CA LYS A 333 11.91 -19.47 19.69
C LYS A 333 12.15 -18.08 19.06
N THR A 334 11.11 -17.25 19.00
CA THR A 334 11.20 -15.87 18.48
C THR A 334 12.11 -15.01 19.36
N GLN A 335 12.00 -15.13 20.68
CA GLN A 335 12.87 -14.41 21.62
C GLN A 335 14.33 -14.84 21.46
N THR A 336 14.61 -16.15 21.41
CA THR A 336 15.98 -16.65 21.22
C THR A 336 16.58 -16.20 19.90
N GLN A 337 15.81 -16.25 18.80
CA GLN A 337 16.29 -15.84 17.48
C GLN A 337 16.48 -14.33 17.37
N THR A 338 15.64 -13.53 18.03
CA THR A 338 15.74 -12.06 17.99
C THR A 338 16.72 -11.50 19.03
N ALA A 339 17.16 -12.32 20.00
CA ALA A 339 18.21 -11.97 20.94
C ALA A 339 19.62 -12.04 20.33
N GLN A 340 19.78 -12.63 19.14
CA GLN A 340 21.06 -12.71 18.46
C GLN A 340 21.40 -11.38 17.75
N GLY A 341 22.64 -10.89 17.90
CA GLY A 341 23.15 -9.74 17.14
C GLY A 341 23.49 -8.46 17.91
N GLY A 342 23.89 -8.55 19.19
CA GLY A 342 24.51 -7.43 19.95
C GLY A 342 23.62 -6.22 20.28
N SER A 343 22.46 -6.10 19.63
CA SER A 343 21.45 -5.04 19.84
C SER A 343 20.19 -5.56 20.56
N ALA A 344 20.28 -6.75 21.17
CA ALA A 344 19.19 -7.35 21.91
C ALA A 344 19.06 -6.70 23.29
N GLN A 345 17.84 -6.31 23.65
CA GLN A 345 17.59 -5.74 24.97
C GLN A 345 17.43 -6.83 26.01
N ALA A 346 18.02 -6.63 27.19
CA ALA A 346 17.63 -7.31 28.42
C ALA A 346 16.19 -6.89 28.75
N VAL A 347 15.23 -7.76 28.44
CA VAL A 347 13.87 -7.67 28.98
C VAL A 347 13.83 -8.78 30.03
N ASP A 348 13.40 -8.47 31.24
CA ASP A 348 13.23 -9.46 32.30
C ASP A 348 12.39 -10.65 31.76
N ASP A 349 12.87 -11.88 31.98
CA ASP A 349 12.24 -13.10 31.45
C ASP A 349 10.80 -13.31 31.98
N SER A 350 10.40 -12.57 33.02
CA SER A 350 9.04 -12.48 33.57
C SER A 350 8.09 -11.59 32.75
N ALA A 351 8.59 -10.84 31.77
CA ALA A 351 7.83 -9.91 30.92
C ALA A 351 7.63 -10.41 29.49
N ALA A 352 7.82 -11.72 29.23
CA ALA A 352 7.26 -12.32 28.02
C ALA A 352 5.75 -12.10 28.05
N LEU A 353 5.26 -11.19 27.20
CA LEU A 353 3.84 -10.89 27.14
C LEU A 353 3.14 -12.15 26.66
N SER A 354 2.47 -12.84 27.59
CA SER A 354 1.54 -13.89 27.24
C SER A 354 0.56 -13.35 26.20
N ILE A 355 0.13 -14.19 25.25
CA ILE A 355 -0.91 -13.83 24.28
C ILE A 355 -2.24 -13.79 25.03
N SER A 356 -2.39 -12.79 25.87
CA SER A 356 -3.55 -12.51 26.69
C SER A 356 -4.16 -11.19 26.23
N PRO A 357 -5.49 -11.08 26.17
CA PRO A 357 -6.17 -9.82 25.90
C PRO A 357 -5.73 -8.70 26.86
N ALA A 358 -5.29 -9.01 28.08
CA ALA A 358 -4.80 -8.03 29.05
C ALA A 358 -3.49 -7.35 28.61
N ALA A 359 -2.66 -8.02 27.80
CA ALA A 359 -1.40 -7.47 27.29
C ALA A 359 -1.60 -6.52 26.09
N LEU A 360 -2.79 -6.47 25.49
CA LEU A 360 -3.08 -5.71 24.27
C LEU A 360 -2.61 -4.24 24.30
N PRO A 361 -2.89 -3.44 25.36
CA PRO A 361 -2.49 -2.04 25.38
C PRO A 361 -0.96 -1.87 25.33
N GLN A 362 -0.24 -2.67 26.10
CA GLN A 362 1.22 -2.62 26.15
C GLN A 362 1.85 -3.13 24.84
N SER A 363 1.28 -4.18 24.25
CA SER A 363 1.70 -4.72 22.95
C SER A 363 1.53 -3.70 21.83
N LEU A 364 0.41 -2.97 21.80
CA LEU A 364 0.17 -1.92 20.80
C LEU A 364 1.20 -0.80 20.92
N VAL A 365 1.46 -0.31 22.14
CA VAL A 365 2.44 0.76 22.35
C VAL A 365 3.83 0.30 21.96
N THR A 366 4.19 -0.93 22.35
CA THR A 366 5.50 -1.52 22.04
C THR A 366 5.70 -1.66 20.54
N VAL A 367 4.76 -2.26 19.82
CA VAL A 367 4.93 -2.53 18.38
C VAL A 367 4.82 -1.27 17.53
N LEU A 368 3.95 -0.32 17.90
CA LEU A 368 3.71 0.87 17.08
C LEU A 368 4.68 2.02 17.35
N PHE A 369 5.08 2.25 18.60
CA PHE A 369 5.78 3.48 18.98
C PHE A 369 7.22 3.28 19.45
N ARG A 370 7.62 2.09 19.93
CA ARG A 370 9.01 1.84 20.32
C ARG A 370 9.92 1.66 19.09
N PRO A 371 11.22 2.01 19.16
CA PRO A 371 11.95 2.52 20.33
C PRO A 371 11.57 3.96 20.68
N PHE A 372 11.57 4.30 21.96
CA PHE A 372 11.49 5.69 22.38
C PHE A 372 12.85 6.41 22.21
N PRO A 373 12.89 7.75 22.15
CA PRO A 373 14.15 8.49 22.00
C PRO A 373 15.21 8.13 23.05
N PHE A 374 14.80 7.81 24.26
CA PHE A 374 15.68 7.38 25.36
C PHE A 374 16.13 5.91 25.27
N GLU A 375 15.52 5.10 24.41
CA GLU A 375 15.92 3.69 24.18
C GLU A 375 16.82 3.54 22.94
N ALA A 376 17.09 4.65 22.23
CA ALA A 376 17.83 4.66 20.98
C ALA A 376 19.34 4.70 21.21
N HIS A 377 20.00 3.55 21.05
CA HIS A 377 21.45 3.41 21.24
C HIS A 377 22.25 3.43 19.93
N ASN A 378 21.58 3.69 18.79
CA ASN A 378 22.22 3.86 17.49
C ASN A 378 21.42 4.84 16.60
N ILE A 379 22.07 5.35 15.54
CA ILE A 379 21.47 6.37 14.64
C ILE A 379 20.16 5.87 14.02
N GLN A 380 20.09 4.58 13.67
CA GLN A 380 18.89 3.99 13.09
C GLN A 380 17.72 3.98 14.08
N ALA A 381 17.96 3.58 15.33
CA ALA A 381 16.97 3.60 16.39
C ALA A 381 16.53 5.03 16.72
N LEU A 382 17.44 6.01 16.59
CA LEU A 382 17.12 7.43 16.76
C LEU A 382 16.18 7.95 15.66
N VAL A 383 16.47 7.62 14.39
CA VAL A 383 15.56 7.99 13.28
C VAL A 383 14.21 7.28 13.43
N ALA A 384 14.21 6.01 13.84
CA ALA A 384 12.98 5.25 14.07
C ALA A 384 12.16 5.75 15.26
N SER A 385 12.82 6.27 16.32
CA SER A 385 12.15 6.85 17.49
C SER A 385 11.54 8.21 17.18
N LEU A 386 12.22 9.05 16.40
CA LEU A 386 11.67 10.32 15.90
C LEU A 386 10.39 10.09 15.08
N GLU A 387 10.40 9.10 14.17
CA GLU A 387 9.18 8.71 13.45
C GLU A 387 8.08 8.20 14.40
N GLY A 388 8.45 7.40 15.40
CA GLY A 388 7.53 6.90 16.43
C GLY A 388 6.85 8.03 17.20
N VAL A 389 7.61 9.06 17.61
CA VAL A 389 7.09 10.26 18.28
C VAL A 389 6.17 11.05 17.37
N VAL A 390 6.52 11.23 16.10
CA VAL A 390 5.65 11.90 15.12
C VAL A 390 4.34 11.14 14.94
N LEU A 391 4.39 9.81 14.80
CA LEU A 391 3.19 8.97 14.71
C LEU A 391 2.36 9.05 15.97
N MET A 392 2.98 9.02 17.15
CA MET A 392 2.30 9.19 18.43
C MET A 392 1.59 10.54 18.51
N GLY A 393 2.25 11.64 18.13
CA GLY A 393 1.64 12.97 18.05
C GLY A 393 0.46 13.01 17.07
N LEU A 394 0.58 12.35 15.90
CA LEU A 394 -0.53 12.23 14.95
C LEU A 394 -1.71 11.44 15.51
N PHE A 395 -1.45 10.41 16.32
CA PHE A 395 -2.47 9.65 17.04
C PHE A 395 -3.19 10.51 18.08
N VAL A 396 -2.43 11.26 18.90
CA VAL A 396 -2.98 12.19 19.91
C VAL A 396 -3.89 13.23 19.23
N VAL A 397 -3.43 13.85 18.15
CA VAL A 397 -4.23 14.83 17.38
C VAL A 397 -5.46 14.17 16.71
N ALA A 398 -5.39 12.88 16.40
CA ALA A 398 -6.49 12.13 15.82
C ALA A 398 -7.48 11.58 16.87
N LEU A 399 -7.16 11.61 18.18
CA LEU A 399 -8.00 11.02 19.25
C LEU A 399 -9.49 11.41 19.16
N PRO A 400 -9.88 12.68 18.93
CA PRO A 400 -11.30 13.04 18.81
C PRO A 400 -12.01 12.33 17.65
N ARG A 401 -11.27 11.96 16.59
CA ARG A 401 -11.80 11.21 15.44
C ARG A 401 -11.83 9.71 15.74
N LEU A 402 -10.83 9.21 16.46
CA LEU A 402 -10.76 7.81 16.86
C LEU A 402 -11.93 7.41 17.77
N LYS A 403 -12.51 8.35 18.54
CA LYS A 403 -13.75 8.11 19.32
C LYS A 403 -14.94 7.62 18.47
N ARG A 404 -14.90 7.79 17.14
CA ARG A 404 -15.94 7.32 16.21
C ARG A 404 -15.70 5.91 15.67
N ILE A 405 -14.54 5.33 15.94
CA ILE A 405 -14.18 3.97 15.49
C ILE A 405 -15.22 2.92 15.88
N PRO A 406 -15.78 2.91 17.10
CA PRO A 406 -16.78 1.90 17.48
C PRO A 406 -17.99 1.88 16.54
N GLY A 407 -18.50 3.06 16.15
CA GLY A 407 -19.59 3.16 15.18
C GLY A 407 -19.17 2.82 13.73
N LEU A 408 -17.91 3.07 13.37
CA LEU A 408 -17.37 2.73 12.06
C LEU A 408 -17.10 1.23 11.89
N LEU A 409 -16.79 0.51 12.95
CA LEU A 409 -16.57 -0.94 12.92
C LEU A 409 -17.77 -1.70 12.34
N ILE A 410 -18.97 -1.29 12.73
CA ILE A 410 -20.23 -1.90 12.30
C ILE A 410 -20.61 -1.40 10.89
N ARG A 411 -20.36 -0.14 10.58
CA ARG A 411 -20.75 0.46 9.29
C ARG A 411 -19.79 0.11 8.15
N ARG A 412 -18.51 -0.11 8.45
CA ARG A 412 -17.43 -0.28 7.47
C ARG A 412 -16.61 -1.52 7.85
N PRO A 413 -16.94 -2.71 7.32
CA PRO A 413 -16.29 -3.96 7.73
C PRO A 413 -14.78 -4.01 7.43
N TYR A 414 -14.29 -3.17 6.50
CA TYR A 414 -12.86 -3.02 6.23
C TYR A 414 -12.10 -2.38 7.41
N VAL A 415 -12.74 -1.47 8.14
CA VAL A 415 -12.15 -0.88 9.37
C VAL A 415 -12.04 -1.97 10.44
N ALA A 416 -13.01 -2.88 10.54
CA ALA A 416 -12.91 -4.02 11.45
C ALA A 416 -11.76 -4.95 11.10
N PHE A 417 -11.60 -5.29 9.81
CA PHE A 417 -10.44 -6.02 9.32
C PHE A 417 -9.11 -5.34 9.72
N VAL A 418 -8.98 -4.03 9.47
CA VAL A 418 -7.80 -3.22 9.82
C VAL A 418 -7.49 -3.29 11.31
N ILE A 419 -8.50 -3.13 12.16
CA ILE A 419 -8.31 -3.14 13.62
C ILE A 419 -7.92 -4.52 14.10
N VAL A 420 -8.64 -5.56 13.70
CA VAL A 420 -8.32 -6.93 14.12
C VAL A 420 -6.92 -7.33 13.66
N TYR A 421 -6.55 -7.04 12.41
CA TYR A 421 -5.19 -7.27 11.93
C TYR A 421 -4.16 -6.55 12.81
N THR A 422 -4.39 -5.27 13.12
CA THR A 422 -3.47 -4.47 13.94
C THR A 422 -3.34 -5.02 15.36
N LEU A 423 -4.45 -5.41 16.00
CA LEU A 423 -4.46 -5.94 17.37
C LEU A 423 -3.72 -7.29 17.44
N VAL A 424 -4.03 -8.21 16.52
CA VAL A 424 -3.42 -9.53 16.49
C VAL A 424 -1.94 -9.44 16.09
N PHE A 425 -1.58 -8.53 15.17
CA PHE A 425 -0.18 -8.24 14.84
C PHE A 425 0.58 -7.69 16.04
N ALA A 426 -0.01 -6.74 16.78
CA ALA A 426 0.62 -6.21 17.98
C ALA A 426 0.89 -7.30 19.03
N LEU A 427 -0.08 -8.19 19.29
CA LEU A 427 0.13 -9.32 20.19
C LEU A 427 1.24 -10.27 19.73
N ALA A 428 1.26 -10.60 18.44
CA ALA A 428 2.23 -11.56 17.89
C ALA A 428 3.66 -11.04 17.89
N PHE A 429 3.87 -9.74 17.66
CA PHE A 429 5.18 -9.13 17.46
C PHE A 429 5.72 -8.36 18.67
N ALA A 430 4.94 -8.22 19.76
CA ALA A 430 5.38 -7.51 20.97
C ALA A 430 6.58 -8.16 21.68
N ASN A 431 6.82 -9.45 21.45
CA ASN A 431 7.90 -10.22 22.09
C ASN A 431 9.25 -10.17 21.35
N ILE A 432 9.39 -9.34 20.31
CA ILE A 432 10.66 -9.18 19.59
C ILE A 432 11.64 -8.35 20.42
N ARG A 433 12.83 -8.91 20.71
CA ARG A 433 13.83 -8.29 21.59
C ARG A 433 14.77 -7.28 20.91
N ASN A 434 14.75 -7.22 19.58
CA ASN A 434 15.62 -6.35 18.79
C ASN A 434 14.78 -5.26 18.09
N PHE A 435 14.99 -4.00 18.46
CA PHE A 435 14.26 -2.87 17.87
C PHE A 435 14.52 -2.67 16.37
N GLY A 436 15.71 -3.01 15.88
CA GLY A 436 16.00 -2.99 14.46
C GLY A 436 15.15 -3.98 13.68
N ILE A 437 14.91 -5.17 14.25
CA ILE A 437 13.98 -6.15 13.67
C ILE A 437 12.54 -5.65 13.82
N LEU A 438 12.13 -5.20 15.00
CA LEU A 438 10.77 -4.72 15.25
C LEU A 438 10.37 -3.57 14.31
N THR A 439 11.25 -2.59 14.09
CA THR A 439 11.00 -1.46 13.19
C THR A 439 10.82 -1.89 11.73
N ARG A 440 11.49 -2.97 11.30
CA ARG A 440 11.29 -3.59 9.97
C ARG A 440 9.96 -4.32 9.88
N GLU A 441 9.62 -5.11 10.89
CA GLU A 441 8.33 -5.84 10.93
C GLU A 441 7.15 -4.88 10.96
N ARG A 442 7.27 -3.79 11.71
CA ARG A 442 6.26 -2.74 11.88
C ARG A 442 5.77 -2.11 10.57
N VAL A 443 6.61 -2.11 9.54
CA VAL A 443 6.24 -1.64 8.18
C VAL A 443 5.05 -2.42 7.61
N GLN A 444 4.83 -3.67 8.03
CA GLN A 444 3.71 -4.50 7.58
C GLN A 444 2.36 -4.08 8.17
N VAL A 445 2.35 -3.44 9.35
CA VAL A 445 1.11 -3.00 10.02
C VAL A 445 0.78 -1.53 9.75
N PHE A 446 1.78 -0.71 9.44
CA PHE A 446 1.62 0.72 9.21
C PHE A 446 0.56 1.11 8.17
N PRO A 447 0.46 0.49 6.98
CA PRO A 447 -0.59 0.83 6.03
C PRO A 447 -1.99 0.73 6.64
N PHE A 448 -2.24 -0.31 7.45
CA PHE A 448 -3.52 -0.50 8.14
C PHE A 448 -3.72 0.52 9.27
N VAL A 449 -2.70 0.76 10.10
CA VAL A 449 -2.76 1.74 11.19
C VAL A 449 -3.06 3.15 10.66
N LEU A 450 -2.46 3.53 9.53
CA LEU A 450 -2.65 4.82 8.89
C LEU A 450 -4.08 5.03 8.37
N VAL A 451 -4.84 3.96 8.09
CA VAL A 451 -6.28 4.05 7.77
C VAL A 451 -7.06 4.68 8.93
N LEU A 452 -6.70 4.32 10.17
CA LEU A 452 -7.36 4.86 11.37
C LEU A 452 -7.09 6.36 11.55
N LEU A 453 -5.92 6.84 11.12
CA LEU A 453 -5.57 8.26 11.12
C LEU A 453 -6.23 9.05 9.98
N ALA A 454 -6.69 8.37 8.94
CA ALA A 454 -7.36 8.95 7.78
C ALA A 454 -8.88 9.05 7.91
N VAL A 455 -9.45 8.72 9.07
CA VAL A 455 -10.88 8.92 9.36
C VAL A 455 -11.23 10.41 9.24
N SER A 456 -12.24 10.70 8.43
CA SER A 456 -12.64 12.06 8.08
C SER A 456 -13.12 12.86 9.28
N LYS A 457 -12.85 14.17 9.25
CA LYS A 457 -13.45 15.13 10.19
C LYS A 457 -14.96 15.19 9.94
N PRO A 458 -15.79 15.50 10.96
CA PRO A 458 -17.20 15.83 10.70
C PRO A 458 -17.27 16.95 9.67
N ASP A 459 -18.11 16.77 8.65
CA ASP A 459 -18.57 17.88 7.84
C ASP A 459 -19.24 18.89 8.78
N ARG A 460 -18.74 20.13 8.80
CA ARG A 460 -19.41 21.25 9.49
C ARG A 460 -20.87 21.40 9.03
N THR A 461 -21.17 20.95 7.82
CA THR A 461 -22.47 20.96 7.17
C THR A 461 -23.53 20.10 7.87
N GLU A 462 -23.18 19.00 8.55
CA GLU A 462 -24.16 18.21 9.33
C GLU A 462 -24.51 18.90 10.66
N SER A 463 -23.55 19.59 11.28
CA SER A 463 -23.82 20.40 12.48
C SER A 463 -24.70 21.61 12.17
N GLU A 464 -24.53 22.22 10.99
CA GLU A 464 -25.39 23.33 10.53
C GLU A 464 -26.78 22.84 10.10
N LYS A 465 -26.90 21.69 9.44
CA LYS A 465 -28.20 21.09 9.09
C LYS A 465 -28.96 20.60 10.32
N GLY A 466 -28.28 20.00 11.29
CA GLY A 466 -28.85 19.62 12.59
C GLY A 466 -29.29 20.84 13.38
N GLY A 467 -28.44 21.87 13.50
CA GLY A 467 -28.78 23.13 14.17
C GLY A 467 -29.90 23.91 13.48
N SER A 468 -29.97 23.86 12.15
CA SER A 468 -31.04 24.50 11.37
C SER A 468 -32.36 23.74 11.48
N ALA A 469 -32.35 22.41 11.48
CA ALA A 469 -33.53 21.58 11.70
C ALA A 469 -34.06 21.71 13.14
N GLU A 470 -33.17 21.73 14.13
CA GLU A 470 -33.48 21.98 15.53
C GLU A 470 -34.05 23.39 15.76
N ARG A 471 -33.44 24.43 15.15
CA ARG A 471 -33.97 25.81 15.17
C ARG A 471 -35.33 25.91 14.47
N ARG A 472 -35.55 25.19 13.37
CA ARG A 472 -36.83 25.17 12.66
C ARG A 472 -37.91 24.46 13.48
N ARG A 473 -37.57 23.36 14.16
CA ARG A 473 -38.47 22.67 15.11
C ARG A 473 -38.82 23.56 16.30
N ARG A 474 -37.85 24.26 16.91
CA ARG A 474 -38.11 25.21 18.00
C ARG A 474 -38.96 26.40 17.57
N ARG A 475 -38.77 26.95 16.36
CA ARG A 475 -39.63 28.01 15.82
C ARG A 475 -41.07 27.56 15.56
N VAL A 476 -41.26 26.33 15.09
CA VAL A 476 -42.60 25.76 14.87
C VAL A 476 -43.29 25.43 16.20
N ALA A 477 -42.55 24.92 17.18
CA ALA A 477 -43.07 24.69 18.53
C ALA A 477 -43.47 26.00 19.23
N GLY A 478 -42.62 27.05 19.16
CA GLY A 478 -42.92 28.37 19.73
C GLY A 478 -44.10 29.10 19.06
N ARG A 479 -44.34 28.88 17.76
CA ARG A 479 -45.54 29.42 17.07
C ARG A 479 -46.82 28.68 17.45
N ARG A 480 -46.75 27.37 17.73
CA ARG A 480 -47.92 26.60 18.21
C ARG A 480 -48.30 26.99 19.63
N THR A 481 -47.35 27.23 20.52
CA THR A 481 -47.66 27.71 21.88
C THR A 481 -48.22 29.13 21.89
N ALA A 482 -47.73 30.02 21.02
CA ALA A 482 -48.29 31.37 20.89
C ALA A 482 -49.70 31.38 20.27
N SER A 483 -49.98 30.50 19.30
CA SER A 483 -51.32 30.34 18.70
C SER A 483 -52.35 29.73 19.65
N VAL A 484 -51.92 28.93 20.63
CA VAL A 484 -52.81 28.34 21.65
C VAL A 484 -53.08 29.35 22.77
N ALA A 485 -52.10 30.19 23.14
CA ALA A 485 -52.29 31.26 24.12
C ALA A 485 -53.17 32.40 23.59
N ALA A 486 -53.13 32.68 22.28
CA ALA A 486 -53.99 33.70 21.65
C ALA A 486 -55.41 33.21 21.32
N GLY A 487 -55.69 31.92 21.48
CA GLY A 487 -57.02 31.32 21.26
C GLY A 487 -57.80 31.06 22.55
N SER A 488 -57.28 31.47 23.72
CA SER A 488 -57.90 31.26 25.03
C SER A 488 -58.33 32.55 25.73
N GLU A 489 -58.29 33.69 25.04
CA GLU A 489 -58.88 34.95 25.52
C GLU A 489 -60.01 35.38 24.58
N VAL A 490 -61.18 35.66 25.17
CA VAL A 490 -62.47 36.06 24.57
C VAL A 490 -63.30 34.86 24.09
N GLU A 491 -64.31 34.42 24.83
CA GLU A 491 -65.60 35.12 24.92
C GLU A 491 -66.35 34.76 26.23
N PRO A 492 -66.69 35.72 27.13
CA PRO A 492 -67.72 35.51 28.12
C PRO A 492 -69.08 35.84 27.48
N ALA A 493 -70.00 34.87 27.57
CA ALA A 493 -71.41 35.06 27.32
C ALA A 493 -72.01 36.02 28.35
N ASP A 494 -72.81 37.00 27.90
CA ASP A 494 -74.01 37.42 28.62
C ASP A 494 -74.90 38.37 27.77
N GLN A 495 -76.19 38.01 27.77
CA GLN A 495 -77.42 38.83 27.70
C GLN A 495 -77.82 39.57 26.42
#